data_AF-A0A7S3HUZ7-F1
#
_entry.id   AF-A0A7S3HUZ7-F1
#
_cell.length_a   1.000
_cell.length_b   1.000
_cell.length_c   1.000
_cell.angle_alpha   90.00
_cell.angle_beta   90.00
_cell.angle_gamma   90.00
#
_symmetry.space_group_name_H-M   'P 1'
#
loop_
_entity.id
_entity.type
_entity.pdbx_description
1 polymer ?
#
loop_
_entity_poly.entity_id
_entity_poly.type
_entity_poly.pdbx_seq_one_letter_code
_entity_poly.pdbx_strand_id
1 'polypeptide(L)'
;MGNHASSCCSNVGARARKMDSFAEGFQMKFDHGETHYGSLGGFACTLFLIISLLGFAYTKMQTLLQRKDTDIIEAFQESHFPDHERFNAENDGFFVAAALTNYDSNTEIIEKPEYGELLIEHYGWGNADDGYSYGSHALNNHYCTDEDLGFERTDQTVIYPIFERSIPEVQIYKKKFKCINKESLTIWGDYNSAKAMQLSVKFHMCSGHSYCKSKDEIREWISGLYIVLLYNNIRFKSESYFDESMVREARLLYIPVSSQ
;
A
#
# COMPACT_ATOMS: atom_id res chain seq x y z
N MET A 1 26.43 -5.42 66.48
CA MET A 1 27.06 -4.18 65.98
C MET A 1 28.54 -4.48 65.76
N GLY A 2 29.01 -4.45 64.51
CA GLY A 2 30.41 -4.74 64.16
C GLY A 2 30.59 -4.94 62.66
N ASN A 3 31.30 -4.01 62.02
CA ASN A 3 31.54 -3.88 60.58
C ASN A 3 32.38 -5.04 60.00
N HIS A 4 31.87 -5.74 58.98
CA HIS A 4 32.63 -6.75 58.21
C HIS A 4 32.20 -6.82 56.73
N ALA A 5 32.16 -5.68 56.02
CA ALA A 5 31.75 -5.66 54.61
C ALA A 5 32.52 -4.66 53.72
N SER A 6 33.84 -4.54 53.88
CA SER A 6 34.65 -3.63 53.02
C SER A 6 35.91 -4.26 52.39
N SER A 7 36.10 -5.58 52.43
CA SER A 7 37.36 -6.19 51.96
C SER A 7 37.32 -6.93 50.61
N CYS A 8 36.15 -7.18 50.00
CA CYS A 8 36.09 -7.98 48.76
C CYS A 8 36.23 -7.18 47.45
N CYS A 9 35.95 -5.88 47.43
CA CYS A 9 35.97 -5.11 46.18
C CYS A 9 37.36 -4.62 45.74
N SER A 10 38.41 -4.70 46.58
CA SER A 10 39.75 -4.25 46.18
C SER A 10 40.50 -5.25 45.30
N ASN A 11 40.16 -6.55 45.36
CA ASN A 11 40.91 -7.60 44.65
C ASN A 11 40.51 -7.80 43.19
N VAL A 12 39.28 -7.42 42.79
CA VAL A 12 38.81 -7.58 41.40
C VAL A 12 39.46 -6.55 40.48
N GLY A 13 39.56 -5.28 40.92
CA GLY A 13 40.23 -4.23 40.15
C GLY A 13 41.73 -4.47 39.96
N ALA A 14 42.39 -5.08 40.95
CA ALA A 14 43.80 -5.45 40.86
C ALA A 14 44.06 -6.61 39.89
N ARG A 15 43.13 -7.57 39.78
CA ARG A 15 43.20 -8.66 38.79
C ARG A 15 42.94 -8.17 37.36
N ALA A 16 41.97 -7.27 37.17
CA ALA A 16 41.71 -6.67 35.87
C ALA A 16 42.93 -5.88 35.34
N ARG A 17 43.61 -5.11 36.20
CA ARG A 17 44.85 -4.40 35.83
C ARG A 17 46.02 -5.32 35.47
N LYS A 18 46.02 -6.57 35.95
CA LYS A 18 47.08 -7.55 35.65
C LYS A 18 46.87 -8.30 34.33
N MET A 19 45.64 -8.35 33.82
CA MET A 19 45.31 -9.00 32.54
C MET A 19 45.26 -8.00 31.38
N ASP A 20 45.19 -6.71 31.65
CA ASP A 20 45.26 -5.67 30.62
C ASP A 20 46.72 -5.28 30.33
N SER A 21 47.38 -6.07 29.48
CA SER A 21 48.72 -5.74 28.97
C SER A 21 48.76 -4.47 28.12
N PHE A 22 47.62 -3.83 27.84
CA PHE A 22 47.52 -2.57 27.09
C PHE A 22 47.38 -1.34 27.99
N ALA A 23 47.28 -1.52 29.32
CA ALA A 23 47.18 -0.44 30.31
C ALA A 23 48.54 0.08 30.80
N GLU A 24 49.66 -0.44 30.30
CA GLU A 24 50.98 0.17 30.53
C GLU A 24 51.03 1.51 29.78
N GLY A 25 50.72 2.59 30.51
CA GLY A 25 50.82 3.94 30.00
C GLY A 25 52.27 4.25 29.66
N PHE A 26 52.53 4.66 28.42
CA PHE A 26 53.82 5.24 28.08
C PHE A 26 53.79 6.73 28.44
N GLN A 27 54.82 7.19 29.13
CA GLN A 27 54.96 8.60 29.51
C GLN A 27 55.84 9.29 28.48
N MET A 28 55.26 10.16 27.66
CA MET A 28 56.02 11.08 26.82
C MET A 28 56.17 12.40 27.55
N LYS A 29 57.41 12.82 27.83
CA LYS A 29 57.72 14.17 28.31
C LYS A 29 57.92 15.07 27.09
N PHE A 30 57.06 16.06 26.94
CA PHE A 30 57.31 17.19 26.06
C PHE A 30 58.06 18.28 26.85
N ASP A 31 58.87 19.09 26.16
CA ASP A 31 59.79 20.07 26.79
C ASP A 31 59.12 21.13 27.69
N HIS A 32 57.78 21.19 27.75
CA HIS A 32 57.01 22.12 28.57
C HIS A 32 56.46 21.51 29.88
N GLY A 33 56.93 20.32 30.28
CA GLY A 33 56.69 19.78 31.62
C GLY A 33 55.32 19.16 31.87
N GLU A 34 54.39 19.24 30.92
CA GLU A 34 53.11 18.53 31.01
C GLU A 34 53.27 17.06 30.62
N THR A 35 52.96 16.16 31.55
CA THR A 35 52.98 14.72 31.32
C THR A 35 51.63 14.25 30.80
N HIS A 36 51.56 13.85 29.54
CA HIS A 36 50.38 13.23 28.97
C HIS A 36 50.44 11.71 29.11
N TYR A 37 49.38 11.12 29.63
CA TYR A 37 49.22 9.66 29.70
C TYR A 37 48.43 9.20 28.48
N GLY A 38 49.08 8.47 27.58
CA GLY A 38 48.44 7.75 26.48
C GLY A 38 48.50 6.25 26.72
N SER A 39 47.40 5.53 26.48
CA SER A 39 47.44 4.07 26.36
C SER A 39 47.47 3.68 24.89
N LEU A 40 48.26 2.66 24.56
CA LEU A 40 48.34 2.14 23.18
C LEU A 40 46.96 1.62 22.73
N GLY A 41 46.19 1.05 23.66
CA GLY A 41 44.80 0.64 23.44
C GLY A 41 43.89 1.81 23.09
N GLY A 42 44.05 2.97 23.74
CA GLY A 42 43.33 4.19 23.41
C GLY A 42 43.59 4.64 21.97
N PHE A 43 44.86 4.67 21.56
CA PHE A 43 45.24 5.00 20.19
C PHE A 43 44.64 4.03 19.15
N ALA A 44 44.72 2.72 19.41
CA ALA A 44 44.16 1.70 18.52
C ALA A 44 42.62 1.82 18.38
N CYS A 45 41.91 2.07 19.48
CA CYS A 45 40.47 2.31 19.46
C CYS A 45 40.09 3.59 18.70
N THR A 46 40.82 4.69 18.90
CA THR A 46 40.58 5.94 18.16
C THR A 46 40.86 5.76 16.67
N LEU A 47 41.93 5.04 16.30
CA LEU A 47 42.25 4.74 14.90
C LEU A 47 41.15 3.89 14.25
N PHE A 48 40.66 2.85 14.94
CA PHE A 48 39.56 2.02 14.46
C PHE A 48 38.27 2.83 14.23
N LEU A 49 37.93 3.75 15.16
CA LEU A 49 36.78 4.65 15.00
C LEU A 49 36.94 5.59 13.81
N ILE A 50 38.14 6.14 13.57
CA ILE A 50 38.39 6.99 12.40
C ILE A 50 38.22 6.20 11.11
N ILE A 51 38.76 4.98 11.03
CA ILE A 51 38.63 4.12 9.85
C ILE A 51 37.16 3.74 9.59
N SER A 52 36.39 3.42 10.64
CA SER A 52 34.97 3.07 10.48
C SER A 52 34.12 4.26 10.02
N LEU A 53 34.39 5.46 10.55
CA LEU A 53 33.74 6.71 10.12
C LEU A 53 34.07 7.05 8.67
N LEU A 54 35.34 6.91 8.26
CA LEU A 54 35.75 7.12 6.86
C LEU A 54 35.08 6.10 5.93
N GLY A 55 34.98 4.83 6.34
CA GLY A 55 34.26 3.80 5.58
C GLY A 55 32.77 4.09 5.44
N PHE A 56 32.11 4.55 6.51
CA PHE A 56 30.70 4.96 6.45
C PHE A 56 30.49 6.19 5.56
N ALA A 57 31.35 7.22 5.69
CA ALA A 57 31.30 8.39 4.85
C ALA A 57 31.52 8.03 3.36
N TYR A 58 32.47 7.14 3.08
CA TYR A 58 32.73 6.65 1.73
C TYR A 58 31.54 5.89 1.14
N THR A 59 30.91 4.97 1.89
CA THR A 59 29.73 4.25 1.40
C THR A 59 28.54 5.18 1.17
N LYS A 60 28.33 6.19 2.03
CA LYS A 60 27.31 7.23 1.81
C LYS A 60 27.62 8.10 0.60
N MET A 61 28.87 8.52 0.41
CA MET A 61 29.28 9.33 -0.74
C MET A 61 29.17 8.54 -2.05
N GLN A 62 29.53 7.26 -2.06
CA GLN A 62 29.29 6.35 -3.19
C GLN A 62 27.79 6.21 -3.47
N THR A 63 26.96 6.05 -2.45
CA THR A 63 25.50 6.01 -2.61
C THR A 63 24.97 7.31 -3.24
N LEU A 64 25.48 8.47 -2.83
CA LEU A 64 25.09 9.77 -3.40
C LEU A 64 25.59 9.96 -4.83
N LEU A 65 26.82 9.53 -5.14
CA LEU A 65 27.40 9.64 -6.48
C LEU A 65 26.76 8.67 -7.48
N GLN A 66 26.44 7.44 -7.04
CA GLN A 66 25.72 6.44 -7.85
C GLN A 66 24.24 6.77 -7.98
N ARG A 67 23.66 7.50 -7.03
CA ARG A 67 22.31 8.06 -7.13
C ARG A 67 22.28 9.45 -7.78
N LYS A 68 23.25 9.82 -8.61
CA LYS A 68 23.09 11.01 -9.47
C LYS A 68 21.88 10.90 -10.43
N ASP A 69 21.36 9.69 -10.62
CA ASP A 69 20.10 9.40 -11.31
C ASP A 69 18.93 9.07 -10.35
N THR A 70 19.03 9.36 -9.05
CA THR A 70 17.78 9.77 -8.38
C THR A 70 17.50 11.14 -8.92
N ASP A 71 16.80 11.19 -10.05
CA ASP A 71 15.93 12.30 -10.38
C ASP A 71 15.34 12.74 -9.04
N ILE A 72 15.77 13.91 -8.57
CA ILE A 72 14.89 14.71 -7.77
C ILE A 72 13.77 15.01 -8.77
N ILE A 73 12.81 14.07 -8.84
CA ILE A 73 11.46 14.37 -9.23
C ILE A 73 10.99 15.29 -8.09
N GLU A 74 11.51 16.52 -8.09
CA GLU A 74 10.66 17.64 -7.80
C GLU A 74 9.55 17.44 -8.83
N ALA A 75 8.50 16.75 -8.39
CA ALA A 75 7.27 16.71 -9.14
C ALA A 75 6.98 18.19 -9.31
N PHE A 76 7.29 18.73 -10.49
CA PHE A 76 6.86 20.05 -10.87
C PHE A 76 5.36 19.98 -10.65
N GLN A 77 4.94 20.50 -9.50
CA GLN A 77 3.57 20.44 -9.00
C GLN A 77 2.75 21.49 -9.76
N GLU A 78 3.05 21.68 -11.04
CA GLU A 78 2.27 22.46 -11.99
C GLU A 78 1.06 21.66 -12.48
N SER A 79 0.99 20.37 -12.15
CA SER A 79 -0.22 19.54 -12.24
C SER A 79 -0.88 19.35 -10.87
N HIS A 80 -1.00 20.41 -10.07
CA HIS A 80 -2.05 20.43 -9.06
C HIS A 80 -3.37 20.48 -9.82
N PHE A 81 -4.17 19.42 -9.72
CA PHE A 81 -5.60 19.52 -9.99
C PHE A 81 -6.11 20.72 -9.19
N PRO A 82 -6.60 21.80 -9.82
CA PRO A 82 -7.11 22.93 -9.09
C PRO A 82 -8.16 22.47 -8.08
N ASP A 83 -8.31 23.16 -6.95
CA ASP A 83 -9.33 22.82 -5.93
C ASP A 83 -10.78 22.76 -6.49
N HIS A 84 -11.00 23.26 -7.71
CA HIS A 84 -12.28 23.23 -8.42
C HIS A 84 -12.40 22.11 -9.46
N GLU A 85 -11.33 21.36 -9.75
CA GLU A 85 -11.37 20.20 -10.63
C GLU A 85 -11.99 19.03 -9.87
N ARG A 86 -13.27 18.78 -10.17
CA ARG A 86 -14.04 17.69 -9.58
C ARG A 86 -13.81 16.45 -10.42
N PHE A 87 -13.37 15.36 -9.78
CA PHE A 87 -13.30 14.06 -10.43
C PHE A 87 -14.71 13.64 -10.86
N ASN A 88 -15.02 13.80 -12.14
CA ASN A 88 -16.26 13.43 -12.78
C ASN A 88 -16.05 12.08 -13.47
N ALA A 89 -16.91 11.10 -13.18
CA ALA A 89 -16.89 9.81 -13.86
C ALA A 89 -16.91 9.90 -15.40
N GLU A 90 -17.57 10.93 -15.95
CA GLU A 90 -17.67 11.17 -17.40
C GLU A 90 -16.38 11.74 -18.00
N ASN A 91 -15.65 12.61 -17.30
CA ASN A 91 -14.47 13.29 -17.85
C ASN A 91 -13.15 12.63 -17.46
N ASP A 92 -13.08 12.08 -16.24
CA ASP A 92 -11.81 11.65 -15.64
C ASP A 92 -11.59 10.14 -15.74
N GLY A 93 -12.56 9.41 -16.29
CA GLY A 93 -12.45 7.97 -16.50
C GLY A 93 -12.54 7.20 -15.19
N PHE A 94 -13.44 7.58 -14.28
CA PHE A 94 -13.72 6.75 -13.12
C PHE A 94 -14.47 5.49 -13.54
N PHE A 95 -13.81 4.34 -13.45
CA PHE A 95 -14.40 3.05 -13.81
C PHE A 95 -13.98 2.00 -12.79
N VAL A 96 -14.98 1.27 -12.28
CA VAL A 96 -14.79 0.08 -11.45
C VAL A 96 -15.85 -0.94 -11.84
N ALA A 97 -15.42 -2.17 -12.09
CA ALA A 97 -16.25 -3.34 -12.22
C ALA A 97 -15.74 -4.44 -11.30
N ALA A 98 -16.64 -5.26 -10.77
CA ALA A 98 -16.29 -6.33 -9.84
C ALA A 98 -16.93 -7.65 -10.27
N ALA A 99 -16.18 -8.74 -10.21
CA ALA A 99 -16.67 -10.09 -10.47
C ALA A 99 -16.35 -11.01 -9.29
N LEU A 100 -17.23 -11.96 -9.00
CA LEU A 100 -16.94 -13.07 -8.09
C LEU A 100 -16.55 -14.29 -8.92
N THR A 101 -15.37 -14.87 -8.68
CA THR A 101 -14.90 -16.03 -9.44
C THR A 101 -14.02 -16.98 -8.63
N ASN A 102 -14.01 -18.25 -9.04
CA ASN A 102 -12.89 -19.14 -8.75
C ASN A 102 -11.69 -18.79 -9.63
N TYR A 103 -10.50 -19.24 -9.25
CA TYR A 103 -9.34 -19.25 -10.15
C TYR A 103 -9.46 -20.41 -11.15
N ASP A 104 -10.47 -20.34 -12.01
CA ASP A 104 -10.81 -21.35 -13.03
C ASP A 104 -11.17 -20.71 -14.38
N SER A 105 -11.35 -21.52 -15.41
CA SER A 105 -11.76 -21.06 -16.74
C SER A 105 -13.28 -21.03 -16.93
N ASN A 106 -14.06 -21.02 -15.86
CA ASN A 106 -15.52 -21.01 -15.96
C ASN A 106 -15.98 -19.62 -16.41
N THR A 107 -16.82 -19.55 -17.44
CA THR A 107 -17.38 -18.30 -17.97
C THR A 107 -18.73 -17.96 -17.39
N GLU A 108 -19.40 -18.92 -16.73
CA GLU A 108 -20.76 -18.75 -16.25
C GLU A 108 -20.80 -18.06 -14.88
N ILE A 109 -21.89 -17.33 -14.63
CA ILE A 109 -22.12 -16.62 -13.37
C ILE A 109 -22.21 -17.66 -12.24
N ILE A 110 -21.35 -17.51 -11.24
CA ILE A 110 -21.30 -18.43 -10.10
C ILE A 110 -22.17 -17.98 -8.93
N GLU A 111 -22.51 -16.69 -8.86
CA GLU A 111 -23.36 -16.13 -7.81
C GLU A 111 -24.74 -16.80 -7.84
N LYS A 112 -25.20 -17.27 -6.68
CA LYS A 112 -26.57 -17.78 -6.51
C LYS A 112 -27.25 -17.09 -5.34
N PRO A 113 -28.53 -16.70 -5.47
CA PRO A 113 -29.26 -15.99 -4.43
C PRO A 113 -29.26 -16.70 -3.07
N GLU A 114 -29.22 -18.04 -3.04
CA GLU A 114 -29.18 -18.79 -1.78
C GLU A 114 -27.91 -18.60 -0.95
N TYR A 115 -26.80 -18.16 -1.55
CA TYR A 115 -25.53 -17.91 -0.86
C TYR A 115 -25.35 -16.43 -0.51
N GLY A 116 -25.79 -15.54 -1.38
CA GLY A 116 -25.61 -14.10 -1.23
C GLY A 116 -25.34 -13.43 -2.57
N GLU A 117 -24.87 -12.20 -2.50
CA GLU A 117 -24.61 -11.37 -3.67
C GLU A 117 -23.38 -10.48 -3.48
N LEU A 118 -22.66 -10.25 -4.59
CA LEU A 118 -21.62 -9.24 -4.65
C LEU A 118 -22.26 -7.86 -4.78
N LEU A 119 -22.02 -6.98 -3.81
CA LEU A 119 -22.48 -5.60 -3.79
C LEU A 119 -21.29 -4.64 -3.87
N ILE A 120 -21.51 -3.53 -4.58
CA ILE A 120 -20.62 -2.39 -4.59
C ILE A 120 -21.30 -1.31 -3.77
N GLU A 121 -20.73 -0.97 -2.62
CA GLU A 121 -21.26 0.02 -1.70
C GLU A 121 -20.42 1.29 -1.73
N HIS A 122 -21.08 2.43 -1.58
CA HIS A 122 -20.43 3.71 -1.28
C HIS A 122 -20.65 4.05 0.19
N TYR A 123 -19.58 4.32 0.94
CA TYR A 123 -19.67 4.78 2.31
C TYR A 123 -19.57 6.30 2.37
N GLY A 124 -20.54 6.93 3.03
CA GLY A 124 -20.58 8.37 3.17
C GLY A 124 -21.33 8.83 4.41
N TRP A 125 -21.40 10.15 4.58
CA TRP A 125 -22.28 10.80 5.54
C TRP A 125 -22.62 12.20 5.08
N GLY A 126 -23.87 12.62 5.27
CA GLY A 126 -24.31 13.93 4.83
C GLY A 126 -25.73 14.24 5.24
N ASN A 127 -26.19 15.43 4.85
CA ASN A 127 -27.58 15.83 5.03
C ASN A 127 -28.43 15.13 3.96
N ALA A 128 -29.20 14.12 4.38
CA ALA A 128 -30.34 13.61 3.63
C ALA A 128 -31.57 14.49 3.90
N ASP A 129 -32.63 14.31 3.11
CA ASP A 129 -33.88 15.08 3.24
C ASP A 129 -34.52 14.94 4.64
N ASP A 130 -34.18 13.90 5.39
CA ASP A 130 -34.67 13.59 6.74
C ASP A 130 -33.66 13.86 7.87
N GLY A 131 -32.46 14.36 7.57
CA GLY A 131 -31.45 14.74 8.58
C GLY A 131 -30.03 14.29 8.25
N TYR A 132 -29.16 14.28 9.26
CA TYR A 132 -27.76 13.84 9.10
C TYR A 132 -27.71 12.31 9.12
N SER A 133 -27.39 11.70 7.98
CA SER A 133 -27.24 10.25 7.84
C SER A 133 -25.77 9.90 7.65
N TYR A 134 -25.35 8.75 8.15
CA TYR A 134 -24.05 8.13 7.90
C TYR A 134 -24.26 6.64 7.63
N GLY A 135 -23.56 6.07 6.65
CA GLY A 135 -23.73 4.67 6.33
C GLY A 135 -23.14 4.25 4.99
N SER A 136 -23.29 2.97 4.68
CA SER A 136 -23.04 2.42 3.35
C SER A 136 -24.35 2.33 2.57
N HIS A 137 -24.31 2.74 1.31
CA HIS A 137 -25.40 2.59 0.36
C HIS A 137 -24.94 1.71 -0.80
N ALA A 138 -25.70 0.65 -1.09
CA ALA A 138 -25.45 -0.17 -2.26
C ALA A 138 -25.69 0.67 -3.53
N LEU A 139 -24.70 0.71 -4.40
CA LEU A 139 -24.81 1.38 -5.69
C LEU A 139 -25.55 0.48 -6.67
N ASN A 140 -26.42 1.08 -7.47
CA ASN A 140 -27.11 0.36 -8.53
C ASN A 140 -26.07 -0.14 -9.54
N ASN A 141 -26.10 -1.44 -9.82
CA ASN A 141 -25.14 -2.11 -10.68
C ASN A 141 -25.87 -3.08 -11.62
N HIS A 142 -25.23 -3.38 -12.74
CA HIS A 142 -25.71 -4.31 -13.77
C HIS A 142 -24.56 -5.21 -14.22
N TYR A 143 -24.87 -6.34 -14.85
CA TYR A 143 -23.83 -7.13 -15.51
C TYR A 143 -23.27 -6.37 -16.69
N CYS A 144 -21.94 -6.22 -16.73
CA CYS A 144 -21.26 -5.45 -17.75
C CYS A 144 -21.52 -6.00 -19.16
N THR A 145 -21.72 -5.09 -20.10
CA THR A 145 -21.77 -5.37 -21.54
C THR A 145 -20.36 -5.36 -22.15
N ASP A 146 -20.24 -5.79 -23.40
CA ASP A 146 -18.98 -5.69 -24.15
C ASP A 146 -18.58 -4.20 -24.37
N GLU A 147 -19.56 -3.28 -24.41
CA GLU A 147 -19.33 -1.83 -24.43
C GLU A 147 -18.79 -1.30 -23.09
N ASP A 148 -19.36 -1.75 -21.96
CA ASP A 148 -18.92 -1.34 -20.62
C ASP A 148 -17.47 -1.76 -20.35
N LEU A 149 -17.09 -2.95 -20.82
CA LEU A 149 -15.73 -3.50 -20.71
C LEU A 149 -14.77 -2.98 -21.79
N GLY A 150 -15.25 -2.14 -22.72
CA GLY A 150 -14.44 -1.49 -23.74
C GLY A 150 -13.94 -2.41 -24.85
N PHE A 151 -14.57 -3.57 -25.05
CA PHE A 151 -14.37 -4.40 -26.23
C PHE A 151 -15.01 -3.75 -27.47
N GLU A 152 -16.16 -3.10 -27.27
CA GLU A 152 -16.81 -2.25 -28.26
C GLU A 152 -16.67 -0.79 -27.78
N ARG A 153 -15.83 0.01 -28.47
CA ARG A 153 -15.61 1.40 -28.08
C ARG A 153 -16.66 2.29 -28.72
N THR A 154 -17.49 2.90 -27.88
CA THR A 154 -18.43 3.95 -28.23
C THR A 154 -18.02 5.25 -27.54
N ASP A 155 -18.68 6.37 -27.87
CA ASP A 155 -18.48 7.64 -27.16
C ASP A 155 -18.87 7.56 -25.67
N GLN A 156 -19.56 6.49 -25.26
CA GLN A 156 -19.99 6.24 -23.89
C GLN A 156 -19.01 5.35 -23.11
N THR A 157 -17.99 4.77 -23.74
CA THR A 157 -17.03 3.88 -23.08
C THR A 157 -16.08 4.66 -22.16
N VAL A 158 -16.21 4.45 -20.85
CA VAL A 158 -15.40 5.15 -19.82
C VAL A 158 -14.10 4.40 -19.48
N ILE A 159 -14.07 3.08 -19.70
CA ILE A 159 -12.91 2.25 -19.38
C ILE A 159 -11.70 2.57 -20.28
N TYR A 160 -10.52 2.67 -19.68
CA TYR A 160 -9.25 2.78 -20.39
C TYR A 160 -8.92 1.47 -21.12
N PRO A 161 -7.98 1.47 -22.08
CA PRO A 161 -7.53 0.22 -22.68
C PRO A 161 -7.11 -0.81 -21.62
N ILE A 162 -7.67 -2.02 -21.69
CA ILE A 162 -7.31 -3.11 -20.77
C ILE A 162 -5.83 -3.43 -20.96
N PHE A 163 -5.10 -3.56 -19.85
CA PHE A 163 -3.71 -3.97 -19.87
C PHE A 163 -3.58 -5.30 -20.64
N GLU A 164 -2.68 -5.35 -21.61
CA GLU A 164 -2.63 -6.42 -22.63
C GLU A 164 -2.63 -7.83 -22.03
N ARG A 165 -1.89 -8.03 -20.93
CA ARG A 165 -1.81 -9.33 -20.25
C ARG A 165 -3.10 -9.75 -19.54
N SER A 166 -3.95 -8.79 -19.20
CA SER A 166 -5.22 -9.00 -18.51
C SER A 166 -6.37 -9.27 -19.50
N ILE A 167 -6.21 -9.01 -20.79
CA ILE A 167 -7.28 -9.18 -21.80
C ILE A 167 -7.90 -10.60 -21.78
N PRO A 168 -7.12 -11.70 -21.80
CA PRO A 168 -7.69 -13.04 -21.81
C PRO A 168 -8.52 -13.33 -20.55
N GLU A 169 -8.07 -12.85 -19.39
CA GLU A 169 -8.79 -13.03 -18.12
C GLU A 169 -10.08 -12.21 -18.10
N VAL A 170 -10.06 -10.96 -18.56
CA VAL A 170 -11.28 -10.15 -18.70
C VAL A 170 -12.27 -10.82 -19.65
N GLN A 171 -11.81 -11.41 -20.75
CA GLN A 171 -12.67 -12.14 -21.68
C GLN A 171 -13.32 -13.37 -21.04
N ILE A 172 -12.58 -14.13 -20.22
CA ILE A 172 -13.12 -15.30 -19.50
C ILE A 172 -14.20 -14.86 -18.50
N TYR A 173 -13.96 -13.78 -17.76
CA TYR A 173 -14.87 -13.33 -16.71
C TYR A 173 -15.88 -12.28 -17.15
N LYS A 174 -15.96 -11.94 -18.44
CA LYS A 174 -16.78 -10.83 -18.94
C LYS A 174 -18.24 -10.89 -18.48
N LYS A 175 -18.84 -12.08 -18.47
CA LYS A 175 -20.23 -12.30 -18.04
C LYS A 175 -20.43 -12.18 -16.52
N LYS A 176 -19.36 -12.25 -15.74
CA LYS A 176 -19.37 -12.23 -14.27
C LYS A 176 -19.19 -10.82 -13.70
N PHE A 177 -18.65 -9.88 -14.48
CA PHE A 177 -18.43 -8.52 -14.00
C PHE A 177 -19.76 -7.78 -13.82
N LYS A 178 -19.89 -7.13 -12.67
CA LYS A 178 -20.92 -6.14 -12.37
C LYS A 178 -20.30 -4.74 -12.48
N CYS A 179 -20.90 -3.91 -13.32
CA CYS A 179 -20.54 -2.53 -13.56
C CYS A 179 -21.46 -1.61 -12.77
N ILE A 180 -20.93 -0.50 -12.29
CA ILE A 180 -21.71 0.52 -11.59
C ILE A 180 -22.39 1.41 -12.63
N ASN A 181 -23.69 1.69 -12.44
CA ASN A 181 -24.37 2.68 -13.27
C ASN A 181 -23.78 4.08 -13.03
N LYS A 182 -23.51 4.82 -14.11
CA LYS A 182 -22.84 6.13 -14.01
C LYS A 182 -23.64 7.12 -13.18
N GLU A 183 -24.95 7.08 -13.28
CA GLU A 183 -25.88 7.94 -12.55
C GLU A 183 -25.87 7.64 -11.04
N SER A 184 -25.39 6.46 -10.64
CA SER A 184 -25.28 6.06 -9.23
C SER A 184 -23.96 6.50 -8.59
N LEU A 185 -22.97 6.94 -9.37
CA LEU A 185 -21.70 7.46 -8.88
C LEU A 185 -21.85 8.91 -8.42
N THR A 186 -22.69 9.13 -7.42
CA THR A 186 -22.74 10.42 -6.73
C THR A 186 -21.89 10.32 -5.47
N ILE A 187 -20.87 11.18 -5.37
CA ILE A 187 -20.06 11.29 -4.15
C ILE A 187 -20.97 11.87 -3.06
N TRP A 188 -21.34 11.01 -2.12
CA TRP A 188 -22.14 11.39 -0.96
C TRP A 188 -21.24 11.60 0.27
N GLY A 189 -21.10 12.85 0.68
CA GLY A 189 -20.60 13.23 1.99
C GLY A 189 -19.56 14.34 2.01
N ASP A 190 -18.91 14.55 3.17
CA ASP A 190 -17.87 15.57 3.29
C ASP A 190 -16.61 15.16 2.52
N TYR A 191 -16.34 15.88 1.42
CA TYR A 191 -15.19 15.68 0.55
C TYR A 191 -13.85 15.71 1.31
N ASN A 192 -13.79 16.37 2.48
CA ASN A 192 -12.55 16.48 3.26
C ASN A 192 -12.24 15.22 4.08
N SER A 193 -13.09 14.21 4.08
CA SER A 193 -12.87 13.04 4.89
C SER A 193 -12.60 11.79 4.07
N ALA A 194 -11.40 11.24 4.28
CA ALA A 194 -10.93 10.03 3.61
C ALA A 194 -11.88 8.82 3.76
N LYS A 195 -12.72 8.78 4.80
CA LYS A 195 -13.71 7.71 4.97
C LYS A 195 -14.96 7.91 4.10
N ALA A 196 -15.36 9.15 3.78
CA ALA A 196 -16.56 9.46 2.99
C ALA A 196 -16.36 9.26 1.48
N MET A 197 -15.15 8.91 1.06
CA MET A 197 -14.79 8.68 -0.34
C MET A 197 -14.44 7.22 -0.59
N GLN A 198 -15.00 6.30 0.20
CA GLN A 198 -14.67 4.89 0.10
C GLN A 198 -15.74 4.13 -0.69
N LEU A 199 -15.36 3.64 -1.87
CA LEU A 199 -16.04 2.51 -2.48
C LEU A 199 -15.58 1.22 -1.81
N SER A 200 -16.54 0.36 -1.51
CA SER A 200 -16.28 -0.95 -0.93
C SER A 200 -17.00 -2.01 -1.75
N VAL A 201 -16.26 -3.02 -2.18
CA VAL A 201 -16.83 -4.19 -2.85
C VAL A 201 -16.89 -5.31 -1.82
N LYS A 202 -18.11 -5.76 -1.50
CA LYS A 202 -18.39 -6.71 -0.44
C LYS A 202 -19.28 -7.83 -0.93
N PHE A 203 -19.05 -9.03 -0.41
CA PHE A 203 -20.00 -10.13 -0.58
C PHE A 203 -20.98 -10.13 0.59
N HIS A 204 -22.25 -9.87 0.33
CA HIS A 204 -23.32 -9.90 1.33
C HIS A 204 -23.93 -11.29 1.38
N MET A 205 -23.72 -11.98 2.50
CA MET A 205 -24.30 -13.32 2.73
C MET A 205 -25.83 -13.25 2.77
N CYS A 206 -26.50 -14.21 2.12
CA CYS A 206 -27.95 -14.34 2.20
C CYS A 206 -28.38 -14.52 3.66
N SER A 207 -29.38 -13.76 4.11
CA SER A 207 -29.98 -13.91 5.43
C SER A 207 -31.48 -13.58 5.41
N GLY A 208 -32.24 -14.11 6.38
CA GLY A 208 -33.66 -13.76 6.57
C GLY A 208 -34.66 -14.44 5.63
N HIS A 209 -34.22 -15.20 4.63
CA HIS A 209 -35.11 -15.94 3.72
C HIS A 209 -35.03 -17.46 3.90
N SER A 210 -36.13 -18.16 3.59
CA SER A 210 -36.21 -19.63 3.70
C SER A 210 -35.32 -20.38 2.73
N TYR A 211 -34.90 -19.74 1.63
CA TYR A 211 -33.99 -20.30 0.65
C TYR A 211 -32.51 -20.03 0.97
N CYS A 212 -32.20 -19.17 1.95
CA CYS A 212 -30.81 -18.89 2.32
C CYS A 212 -30.16 -20.14 2.91
N LYS A 213 -28.94 -20.44 2.47
CA LYS A 213 -28.13 -21.52 3.05
C LYS A 213 -27.65 -21.16 4.46
N SER A 214 -27.20 -22.19 5.18
CA SER A 214 -26.62 -21.98 6.51
C SER A 214 -25.32 -21.17 6.40
N LYS A 215 -24.98 -20.43 7.45
CA LYS A 215 -23.77 -19.59 7.46
C LYS A 215 -22.49 -20.39 7.19
N ASP A 216 -22.43 -21.63 7.67
CA ASP A 216 -21.26 -22.49 7.49
C ASP A 216 -21.19 -23.04 6.05
N GLU A 217 -22.32 -23.39 5.45
CA GLU A 217 -22.40 -23.77 4.03
C GLU A 217 -22.02 -22.59 3.12
N ILE A 218 -22.45 -21.36 3.45
CA ILE A 218 -22.04 -20.15 2.72
C ILE A 218 -20.53 -19.91 2.86
N ARG A 219 -19.97 -20.06 4.06
CA ARG A 219 -18.52 -19.90 4.31
C ARG A 219 -17.68 -20.92 3.57
N GLU A 220 -18.14 -22.17 3.53
CA GLU A 220 -17.49 -23.22 2.76
C GLU A 220 -17.59 -22.91 1.26
N TRP A 221 -18.73 -22.46 0.77
CA TRP A 221 -18.92 -22.09 -0.63
C TRP A 221 -18.05 -20.89 -1.06
N ILE A 222 -17.91 -19.85 -0.23
CA ILE A 222 -17.02 -18.72 -0.52
C ILE A 222 -15.54 -19.07 -0.35
N SER A 223 -15.22 -20.20 0.29
CA SER A 223 -13.83 -20.61 0.49
C SER A 223 -13.21 -20.99 -0.86
N GLY A 224 -12.22 -20.20 -1.30
CA GLY A 224 -11.62 -20.34 -2.63
C GLY A 224 -12.17 -19.38 -3.69
N LEU A 225 -13.17 -18.56 -3.37
CA LEU A 225 -13.62 -17.48 -4.23
C LEU A 225 -12.73 -16.23 -4.09
N TYR A 226 -12.62 -15.51 -5.21
CA TYR A 226 -11.94 -14.23 -5.33
C TYR A 226 -12.91 -13.19 -5.85
N ILE A 227 -12.81 -11.98 -5.28
CA ILE A 227 -13.35 -10.77 -5.89
C ILE A 227 -12.28 -10.26 -6.86
N VAL A 228 -12.64 -10.19 -8.13
CA VAL A 228 -11.81 -9.65 -9.20
C VAL A 228 -12.30 -8.26 -9.51
N LEU A 229 -11.45 -7.26 -9.29
CA LEU A 229 -11.73 -5.87 -9.61
C LEU A 229 -11.06 -5.52 -10.92
N LEU A 230 -11.83 -4.95 -11.85
CA LEU A 230 -11.33 -4.28 -13.04
C LEU A 230 -11.53 -2.78 -12.85
N TYR A 231 -10.45 -2.01 -12.86
CA TYR A 231 -10.52 -0.57 -12.59
C TYR A 231 -9.54 0.21 -13.46
N ASN A 232 -9.88 1.46 -13.73
CA ASN A 232 -9.00 2.38 -14.44
C ASN A 232 -7.82 2.80 -13.56
N ASN A 233 -6.61 2.74 -14.11
CA ASN A 233 -5.38 3.10 -13.43
C ASN A 233 -4.54 4.04 -14.30
N ILE A 234 -3.99 5.07 -13.68
CA ILE A 234 -3.01 5.96 -14.30
C ILE A 234 -1.68 5.70 -13.61
N ARG A 235 -0.65 5.36 -14.39
CA ARG A 235 0.72 5.19 -13.87
C ARG A 235 1.71 6.04 -14.63
N PHE A 236 2.78 6.40 -13.94
CA PHE A 236 3.91 7.11 -14.53
C PHE A 236 4.96 6.12 -15.08
N LYS A 237 5.44 6.36 -16.29
CA LYS A 237 6.63 5.73 -16.87
C LYS A 237 7.81 6.68 -16.65
N SER A 238 8.74 6.27 -15.79
CA SER A 238 9.94 7.06 -15.46
C SER A 238 10.88 7.27 -16.65
N GLU A 239 10.77 6.46 -17.70
CA GLU A 239 11.64 6.51 -18.89
C GLU A 239 11.18 7.54 -19.94
N SER A 240 10.05 8.19 -19.72
CA SER A 240 9.41 9.11 -20.66
C SER A 240 9.05 10.42 -19.95
N TYR A 241 9.03 11.52 -20.69
CA TYR A 241 8.74 12.86 -20.16
C TYR A 241 7.39 13.38 -20.67
N PHE A 242 6.82 14.35 -19.95
CA PHE A 242 5.56 15.03 -20.31
C PHE A 242 4.38 14.06 -20.52
N ASP A 243 3.51 14.28 -21.50
CA ASP A 243 2.28 13.51 -21.68
C ASP A 243 2.53 12.01 -21.98
N GLU A 244 3.69 11.68 -22.57
CA GLU A 244 4.07 10.29 -22.85
C GLU A 244 4.42 9.49 -21.59
N SER A 245 4.71 10.20 -20.49
CA SER A 245 4.98 9.59 -19.19
C SER A 245 3.73 9.01 -18.52
N MET A 246 2.54 9.47 -18.90
CA MET A 246 1.29 9.01 -18.32
C MET A 246 0.71 7.85 -19.14
N VAL A 247 0.59 6.69 -18.49
CA VAL A 247 -0.06 5.52 -19.08
C VAL A 247 -1.41 5.33 -18.42
N ARG A 248 -2.46 5.44 -19.24
CA ARG A 248 -3.85 5.16 -18.87
C ARG A 248 -4.21 3.74 -19.31
N GLU A 249 -4.46 2.86 -18.36
CA GLU A 249 -4.79 1.46 -18.62
C GLU A 249 -5.76 0.93 -17.57
N ALA A 250 -6.61 -0.03 -17.93
CA ALA A 250 -7.43 -0.75 -16.96
C ALA A 250 -6.69 -2.00 -16.46
N ARG A 251 -6.74 -2.26 -15.15
CA ARG A 251 -6.01 -3.35 -14.49
C ARG A 251 -6.94 -4.25 -13.69
N LEU A 252 -6.52 -5.51 -13.57
CA LEU A 252 -7.15 -6.50 -12.69
C LEU A 252 -6.47 -6.55 -11.33
N LEU A 253 -7.27 -6.65 -10.28
CA LEU A 253 -6.84 -6.95 -8.92
C LEU A 253 -7.66 -8.11 -8.37
N TYR A 254 -6.98 -9.13 -7.86
CA TYR A 254 -7.60 -10.29 -7.23
C TYR A 254 -7.56 -10.14 -5.71
N ILE A 255 -8.71 -10.26 -5.07
CA ILE A 255 -8.86 -10.15 -3.61
C ILE A 255 -9.55 -11.43 -3.12
N PRO A 256 -8.88 -12.27 -2.31
CA PRO A 256 -9.52 -13.47 -1.77
C PRO A 256 -10.65 -13.08 -0.82
N VAL A 257 -11.84 -13.67 -0.98
CA VAL A 257 -13.02 -13.33 -0.16
C VAL A 257 -12.77 -13.63 1.32
N SER A 258 -11.97 -14.65 1.63
CA SER A 258 -11.61 -15.06 2.99
C SER A 258 -10.70 -14.08 3.75
N SER A 259 -10.22 -13.02 3.09
CA SER A 259 -9.34 -12.01 3.71
C SER A 259 -10.07 -10.82 4.34
N GLN A 260 -11.40 -10.76 4.22
CA GLN A 260 -12.27 -9.74 4.82
C GLN A 260 -13.03 -10.29 6.03
#